data_AF-A0A8D0L9Q8-F1
#
_entry.id   AF-A0A8D0L9Q8-F1
#
_cell.length_a   1.000
_cell.length_b   1.000
_cell.length_c   1.000
_cell.angle_alpha   90.00
_cell.angle_beta   90.00
_cell.angle_gamma   90.00
#
_symmetry.space_group_name_H-M   'P 1'
#
loop_
_entity.id
_entity.type
_entity.pdbx_description
1 polymer ?
#
loop_
_entity_poly.entity_id
_entity_poly.type
_entity_poly.pdbx_seq_one_letter_code
_entity_poly.pdbx_strand_id
1 'polypeptide(L)'
;MERMSWLSKLNPRAAAGHRASRNASLQSPVTADPETCLMVFKNHWAQVLRILQKRGSKPPQGAADDLSAVRNNTYQMMNLLAEDRPCEEAAMGPILEFVVSENLLEQLLRWHLQWDFPEERKVELLKLYEMLISQSRQPLLHHKPVLTPLLRLLSLCAEPASPLLESNLVLLLNQLCVSVAREPAILELFFHSPTDQGPANLIIFSLLIPFIHHEGVTGQQARDALLLLMAMSACNHTVAKYITDNSYFCPVRDRQPRRGEGSCRRGALSRQ
;
A
#
# COMPACT_ATOMS: atom_id res chain seq x y z
N MET A 1 2.06 -30.24 8.94
CA MET A 1 1.79 -29.19 7.94
C MET A 1 2.89 -28.14 8.04
N GLU A 2 4.17 -28.51 7.91
CA GLU A 2 4.91 -28.80 6.67
C GLU A 2 4.86 -27.65 5.66
N ARG A 3 5.81 -26.72 5.83
CA ARG A 3 6.25 -25.75 4.83
C ARG A 3 7.01 -26.51 3.74
N MET A 4 6.48 -26.51 2.51
CA MET A 4 7.08 -27.19 1.37
C MET A 4 8.25 -26.39 0.78
N SER A 5 9.45 -26.95 0.96
CA SER A 5 10.73 -26.58 0.34
C SER A 5 10.74 -26.98 -1.14
N TRP A 6 10.67 -26.01 -2.05
CA TRP A 6 10.66 -26.25 -3.51
C TRP A 6 11.98 -25.95 -4.24
N LEU A 7 13.11 -25.75 -3.55
CA LEU A 7 14.38 -25.37 -4.21
C LEU A 7 15.56 -26.32 -4.01
N SER A 8 15.32 -27.59 -3.69
CA SER A 8 16.39 -28.60 -3.50
C SER A 8 16.55 -29.55 -4.70
N LYS A 9 16.63 -29.02 -5.92
CA LYS A 9 17.00 -29.82 -7.10
C LYS A 9 17.85 -29.04 -8.10
N LEU A 10 19.13 -28.85 -7.80
CA LEU A 10 20.22 -28.93 -8.79
C LEU A 10 21.52 -29.22 -8.01
N ASN A 11 21.99 -30.46 -8.05
CA ASN A 11 23.36 -30.81 -7.67
C ASN A 11 23.90 -31.87 -8.63
N PRO A 12 24.94 -31.58 -9.43
CA PRO A 12 25.71 -32.60 -10.11
C PRO A 12 26.64 -33.31 -9.12
N ARG A 13 26.81 -34.63 -9.31
CA ARG A 13 27.60 -35.53 -8.45
C ARG A 13 29.09 -35.17 -8.38
N ALA A 14 29.66 -35.54 -7.23
CA ALA A 14 31.05 -35.52 -6.75
C ALA A 14 32.10 -36.11 -7.74
N ALA A 15 33.42 -35.97 -7.59
CA ALA A 15 34.26 -35.87 -6.40
C ALA A 15 35.70 -35.44 -6.79
N ALA A 16 36.45 -34.84 -5.85
CA ALA A 16 37.80 -35.25 -5.41
C ALA A 16 38.64 -34.07 -4.86
N GLY A 17 39.15 -34.22 -3.63
CA GLY A 17 40.49 -33.74 -3.28
C GLY A 17 40.65 -32.61 -2.25
N HIS A 18 41.07 -33.03 -1.05
CA HIS A 18 42.06 -32.39 -0.16
C HIS A 18 41.71 -31.19 0.75
N ARG A 19 41.89 -31.49 2.06
CA ARG A 19 42.02 -30.67 3.28
C ARG A 19 42.45 -29.20 3.12
N ALA A 20 41.74 -28.30 3.81
CA ALA A 20 42.35 -27.28 4.67
C ALA A 20 41.33 -26.73 5.69
N SER A 21 41.75 -26.71 6.95
CA SER A 21 41.10 -26.03 8.06
C SER A 21 41.06 -24.53 7.83
N ARG A 22 39.90 -23.89 8.01
CA ARG A 22 39.77 -22.53 8.52
C ARG A 22 38.31 -22.23 8.86
N ASN A 23 38.10 -21.80 10.09
CA ASN A 23 36.87 -21.28 10.66
C ASN A 23 36.01 -20.54 9.62
N ALA A 24 34.89 -21.15 9.24
CA ALA A 24 33.81 -20.46 8.54
C ALA A 24 33.13 -19.52 9.54
N SER A 25 33.76 -18.36 9.76
CA SER A 25 33.07 -17.18 10.27
C SER A 25 31.81 -16.99 9.44
N LEU A 26 30.67 -16.93 10.13
CA LEU A 26 29.36 -16.50 9.62
C LEU A 26 29.56 -15.37 8.61
N GLN A 27 29.49 -15.69 7.32
CA GLN A 27 29.52 -14.66 6.29
C GLN A 27 28.22 -13.90 6.44
N SER A 28 28.31 -12.69 6.99
CA SER A 28 27.26 -11.68 6.83
C SER A 28 26.85 -11.67 5.36
N PRO A 29 25.55 -11.69 5.03
CA PRO A 29 25.13 -11.56 3.65
C PRO A 29 25.82 -10.32 3.05
N VAL A 30 26.45 -10.50 1.89
CA VAL A 30 27.08 -9.42 1.13
C VAL A 30 25.97 -8.49 0.67
N THR A 31 25.56 -7.56 1.54
CA THR A 31 24.68 -6.47 1.16
C THR A 31 25.51 -5.46 0.39
N ALA A 32 25.04 -5.07 -0.79
CA ALA A 32 25.67 -4.00 -1.55
C ALA A 32 25.75 -2.72 -0.70
N ASP A 33 26.85 -2.00 -0.85
CA ASP A 33 27.12 -0.74 -0.17
C ASP A 33 25.98 0.28 -0.41
N PRO A 34 25.40 0.90 0.65
CA PRO A 34 24.25 1.81 0.51
C PRO A 34 24.52 3.01 -0.41
N GLU A 35 25.71 3.60 -0.34
CA GLU A 35 26.14 4.69 -1.22
C GLU A 35 26.18 4.26 -2.69
N THR A 36 26.66 3.05 -2.97
CA THR A 36 26.66 2.46 -4.31
C THR A 36 25.22 2.28 -4.83
N CYS A 37 24.32 1.75 -3.99
CA CYS A 37 22.90 1.62 -4.33
C CYS A 37 22.26 2.98 -4.63
N LEU A 38 22.53 4.00 -3.81
CA LEU A 38 22.06 5.36 -4.03
C LEU A 38 22.58 5.95 -5.35
N MET A 39 23.85 5.74 -5.67
CA MET A 39 24.44 6.22 -6.92
C MET A 39 23.76 5.58 -8.15
N VAL A 40 23.53 4.27 -8.12
CA VAL A 40 22.81 3.55 -9.19
C VAL A 40 21.37 4.06 -9.30
N PHE A 41 20.70 4.25 -8.17
CA PHE A 41 19.36 4.84 -8.13
C PHE A 41 19.32 6.22 -8.78
N LYS A 42 20.25 7.12 -8.39
CA LYS A 42 20.35 8.48 -8.95
C LYS A 42 20.63 8.46 -10.46
N ASN A 43 21.43 7.50 -10.94
CA ASN A 43 21.68 7.35 -12.37
C ASN A 43 20.41 6.96 -13.13
N HIS A 44 19.65 5.97 -12.64
CA HIS A 44 18.36 5.61 -13.23
C HIS A 44 17.38 6.79 -13.19
N TRP A 45 17.31 7.51 -12.07
CA TRP A 45 16.46 8.70 -11.96
C TRP A 45 16.86 9.80 -12.95
N ALA A 46 18.15 10.05 -13.13
CA ALA A 46 18.62 11.04 -14.10
C ALA A 46 18.20 10.69 -15.54
N GLN A 47 18.17 9.40 -15.90
CA GLN A 47 17.67 8.96 -17.21
C GLN A 47 16.17 9.21 -17.35
N VAL A 48 15.38 8.87 -16.32
CA VAL A 48 13.93 9.13 -16.29
C VAL A 48 13.66 10.62 -16.37
N LEU A 49 14.33 11.44 -15.56
CA LEU A 49 14.13 12.88 -15.50
C LEU A 49 14.39 13.56 -16.85
N ARG A 50 15.42 13.13 -17.59
CA ARG A 50 15.66 13.61 -18.97
C ARG A 50 14.49 13.34 -19.91
N ILE A 51 13.83 12.18 -19.78
CA ILE A 51 12.66 11.84 -20.60
C ILE A 51 11.44 12.65 -20.15
N LEU A 52 11.24 12.81 -18.84
CA LEU A 52 10.17 13.63 -18.26
C LEU A 52 10.27 15.09 -18.74
N GLN A 53 11.49 15.64 -18.82
CA GLN A 53 11.74 17.04 -19.23
C GLN A 53 11.71 17.25 -20.75
N LYS A 54 11.86 16.20 -21.57
CA LYS A 54 11.97 16.31 -23.03
C LYS A 54 10.70 16.77 -23.75
N ARG A 55 9.53 16.86 -23.10
CA ARG A 55 8.26 17.04 -23.83
C ARG A 55 7.78 18.49 -23.94
N GLY A 56 7.74 18.94 -25.20
CA GLY A 56 6.85 19.97 -25.75
C GLY A 56 5.70 19.36 -26.58
N SER A 57 4.81 20.22 -27.12
CA SER A 57 3.43 20.01 -27.63
C SER A 57 3.12 18.97 -28.74
N LYS A 58 3.94 17.95 -28.99
CA LYS A 58 3.63 16.87 -29.96
C LYS A 58 3.90 15.47 -29.40
N PRO A 59 3.13 14.44 -29.80
CA PRO A 59 3.46 13.06 -29.48
C PRO A 59 4.83 12.74 -30.13
N PRO A 60 5.83 12.27 -29.37
CA PRO A 60 7.17 12.12 -29.91
C PRO A 60 7.25 10.93 -30.86
N GLN A 61 7.87 11.13 -32.02
CA GLN A 61 8.52 10.04 -32.74
C GLN A 61 9.49 9.37 -31.75
N GLY A 62 9.22 8.11 -31.35
CA GLY A 62 9.96 7.41 -30.29
C GLY A 62 9.24 7.31 -28.93
N ALA A 63 7.96 7.69 -28.82
CA ALA A 63 7.20 7.62 -27.56
C ALA A 63 7.21 6.24 -26.90
N ALA A 64 7.23 5.15 -27.67
CA ALA A 64 7.24 3.79 -27.17
C ALA A 64 8.57 3.44 -26.48
N ASP A 65 9.70 3.86 -27.04
CA ASP A 65 11.02 3.63 -26.47
C ASP A 65 11.22 4.45 -25.19
N ASP A 66 10.77 5.71 -25.19
CA ASP A 66 10.76 6.57 -24.00
C ASP A 66 9.90 5.96 -22.88
N LEU A 67 8.70 5.46 -23.19
CA LEU A 67 7.82 4.80 -22.22
C LEU A 67 8.47 3.54 -21.64
N SER A 68 9.04 2.70 -22.50
CA SER A 68 9.75 1.48 -22.09
C SER A 68 10.96 1.80 -21.20
N ALA A 69 11.74 2.83 -21.56
CA ALA A 69 12.87 3.28 -20.78
C ALA A 69 12.44 3.81 -19.41
N VAL A 70 11.39 4.62 -19.33
CA VAL A 70 10.84 5.10 -18.04
C VAL A 70 10.38 3.92 -17.18
N ARG A 71 9.63 2.98 -17.75
CA ARG A 71 9.16 1.78 -17.04
C ARG A 71 10.31 0.95 -16.48
N ASN A 72 11.32 0.64 -17.30
CA ASN A 72 12.44 -0.21 -16.91
C ASN A 72 13.29 0.46 -15.82
N ASN A 73 13.62 1.75 -15.98
CA ASN A 73 14.37 2.49 -14.96
C ASN A 73 13.56 2.61 -13.66
N THR A 74 12.26 2.90 -13.74
CA THR A 74 11.38 2.96 -12.57
C THR A 74 11.37 1.64 -11.82
N TYR A 75 11.24 0.51 -12.52
CA TYR A 75 11.29 -0.82 -11.90
C TYR A 75 12.61 -1.05 -11.14
N GLN A 76 13.75 -0.75 -11.75
CA GLN A 76 15.06 -0.88 -11.08
C GLN A 76 15.17 0.01 -9.85
N MET A 77 14.71 1.26 -9.95
CA MET A 77 14.68 2.20 -8.84
C MET A 77 13.82 1.70 -7.68
N MET A 78 12.62 1.18 -7.94
CA MET A 78 11.76 0.68 -6.87
C MET A 78 12.34 -0.56 -6.19
N ASN A 79 13.02 -1.46 -6.91
CA ASN A 79 13.71 -2.59 -6.29
C ASN A 79 14.84 -2.15 -5.35
N LEU A 80 15.61 -1.12 -5.75
CA LEU A 80 16.64 -0.55 -4.88
C LEU A 80 16.03 0.12 -3.65
N LEU A 81 14.92 0.85 -3.81
CA LEU A 81 14.19 1.46 -2.70
C LEU A 81 13.63 0.41 -1.73
N ALA A 82 13.17 -0.75 -2.23
CA ALA A 82 12.65 -1.82 -1.39
C ALA A 82 13.74 -2.41 -0.48
N GLU A 83 14.97 -2.54 -0.96
CA GLU A 83 16.09 -3.04 -0.17
C GLU A 83 16.80 -1.95 0.67
N ASP A 84 16.42 -0.68 0.49
CA ASP A 84 16.98 0.47 1.22
C ASP A 84 16.70 0.38 2.72
N ARG A 85 17.72 0.71 3.52
CA ARG A 85 17.68 0.59 4.99
C ARG A 85 18.21 1.88 5.62
N PRO A 86 17.63 2.33 6.74
CA PRO A 86 18.23 3.40 7.54
C PRO A 86 19.61 2.98 8.04
N CYS A 87 20.59 3.88 7.97
CA CYS A 87 21.83 3.74 8.73
C CYS A 87 21.52 3.87 10.24
N GLU A 88 22.41 3.37 11.11
CA GLU A 88 22.12 3.25 12.56
C GLU A 88 21.70 4.57 13.24
N GLU A 89 22.11 5.72 12.71
CA GLU A 89 21.77 7.05 13.24
C GLU A 89 20.72 7.80 12.40
N ALA A 90 20.36 7.30 11.23
CA ALA A 90 19.47 7.98 10.29
C ALA A 90 18.01 7.54 10.47
N ALA A 91 17.08 8.49 10.36
CA ALA A 91 15.65 8.19 10.43
C ALA A 91 15.11 7.48 9.17
N MET A 92 15.86 7.54 8.06
CA MET A 92 15.50 6.99 6.76
C MET A 92 16.75 6.50 6.03
N GLY A 93 16.58 5.52 5.16
CA GLY A 93 17.63 5.10 4.25
C GLY A 93 17.95 6.17 3.21
N PRO A 94 19.17 6.17 2.66
CA PRO A 94 19.65 7.21 1.74
C PRO A 94 18.81 7.31 0.46
N ILE A 95 18.25 6.19 -0.03
CA ILE A 95 17.40 6.20 -1.22
C ILE A 95 16.04 6.82 -0.88
N LEU A 96 15.45 6.43 0.24
CA LEU A 96 14.18 7.00 0.68
C LEU A 96 14.29 8.51 0.94
N GLU A 97 15.38 8.96 1.56
CA GLU A 97 15.66 10.39 1.75
C GLU A 97 15.64 11.15 0.43
N PHE A 98 16.33 10.62 -0.58
CA PHE A 98 16.34 11.20 -1.91
C PHE A 98 14.97 11.16 -2.60
N VAL A 99 14.20 10.07 -2.47
CA VAL A 99 12.84 9.94 -3.01
C VAL A 99 11.90 10.99 -2.41
N VAL A 100 12.02 11.22 -1.09
CA VAL A 100 11.24 12.20 -0.34
C VAL A 100 11.64 13.62 -0.73
N SER A 101 12.94 13.93 -0.79
CA SER A 101 13.44 15.27 -1.12
C SER A 101 13.06 15.70 -2.54
N GLU A 102 13.15 14.79 -3.50
CA GLU A 102 12.81 15.05 -4.91
C GLU A 102 11.32 14.89 -5.20
N ASN A 103 10.51 14.41 -4.25
CA ASN A 103 9.10 14.08 -4.46
C ASN A 103 8.89 13.19 -5.71
N LEU A 104 9.74 12.17 -5.83
CA LEU A 104 9.98 11.42 -7.07
C LEU A 104 8.72 10.70 -7.59
N LEU A 105 8.01 10.04 -6.69
CA LEU A 105 6.81 9.26 -7.02
C LEU A 105 5.66 10.13 -7.52
N GLU A 106 5.54 11.34 -6.97
CA GLU A 106 4.57 12.33 -7.44
C GLU A 106 4.93 12.84 -8.84
N GLN A 107 6.21 13.08 -9.13
CA GLN A 107 6.65 13.45 -10.48
C GLN A 107 6.37 12.35 -11.50
N LEU A 108 6.68 11.09 -11.15
CA LEU A 108 6.37 9.92 -11.98
C LEU A 108 4.86 9.81 -12.23
N LEU A 109 4.04 9.84 -11.19
CA LEU A 109 2.58 9.75 -11.36
C LEU A 109 2.04 10.88 -12.22
N ARG A 110 2.45 12.13 -11.95
CA ARG A 110 2.05 13.29 -12.75
C ARG A 110 2.42 13.13 -14.22
N TRP A 111 3.61 12.62 -14.51
CA TRP A 111 4.03 12.36 -15.89
C TRP A 111 3.16 11.30 -16.57
N HIS A 112 2.81 10.21 -15.88
CA HIS A 112 1.91 9.20 -16.43
C HIS A 112 0.51 9.77 -16.73
N LEU A 113 0.03 10.71 -15.90
CA LEU A 113 -1.26 11.38 -16.05
C LEU A 113 -1.30 12.45 -17.15
N GLN A 114 -0.16 12.90 -17.67
CA GLN A 114 -0.11 13.83 -18.79
C GLN A 114 -0.51 13.20 -20.13
N TRP A 115 -0.57 11.87 -20.17
CA TRP A 115 -0.92 11.09 -21.35
C TRP A 115 -2.22 10.35 -21.11
N ASP A 116 -2.69 9.66 -22.14
CA ASP A 116 -3.66 8.60 -21.93
C ASP A 116 -3.09 7.63 -20.87
N PHE A 117 -3.85 7.40 -19.79
CA PHE A 117 -3.43 6.64 -18.61
C PHE A 117 -4.23 5.33 -18.55
N PRO A 118 -3.95 4.39 -19.48
CA PRO A 118 -4.73 3.19 -19.65
C PRO A 118 -4.52 2.22 -18.47
N GLU A 119 -5.42 1.26 -18.33
CA GLU A 119 -5.43 0.35 -17.19
C GLU A 119 -4.16 -0.48 -17.07
N GLU A 120 -3.49 -0.83 -18.17
CA GLU A 120 -2.24 -1.57 -18.13
C GLU A 120 -1.16 -0.79 -17.36
N ARG A 121 -1.11 0.54 -17.53
CA ARG A 121 -0.18 1.39 -16.79
C ARG A 121 -0.58 1.55 -15.33
N LYS A 122 -1.89 1.62 -15.04
CA LYS A 122 -2.39 1.58 -13.65
C LYS A 122 -1.93 0.29 -12.97
N VAL A 123 -2.09 -0.86 -13.64
CA VAL A 123 -1.66 -2.17 -13.15
C VAL A 123 -0.15 -2.20 -12.90
N GLU A 124 0.68 -1.67 -13.81
CA GLU A 124 2.12 -1.58 -13.61
C GLU A 124 2.48 -0.79 -12.34
N LEU A 125 1.85 0.37 -12.11
CA LEU A 125 2.09 1.17 -10.90
C LEU A 125 1.55 0.49 -9.63
N LEU A 126 0.38 -0.17 -9.69
CA LEU A 126 -0.17 -0.92 -8.56
C LEU A 126 0.78 -2.04 -8.13
N LYS A 127 1.36 -2.78 -9.08
CA LYS A 127 2.36 -3.82 -8.81
C LYS A 127 3.63 -3.27 -8.16
N LEU A 128 4.10 -2.09 -8.60
CA LEU A 128 5.25 -1.44 -7.98
C LEU A 128 4.96 -1.04 -6.53
N TYR A 129 3.80 -0.46 -6.26
CA TYR A 129 3.39 -0.13 -4.89
C TYR A 129 3.19 -1.36 -4.03
N GLU A 130 2.59 -2.42 -4.57
CA GLU A 130 2.42 -3.70 -3.88
C GLU A 130 3.79 -4.25 -3.46
N MET A 131 4.74 -4.31 -4.40
CA MET A 131 6.11 -4.76 -4.11
C MET A 131 6.76 -3.90 -3.02
N LEU A 132 6.66 -2.57 -3.12
CA LEU A 132 7.23 -1.65 -2.13
C LEU A 132 6.62 -1.88 -0.74
N ILE A 133 5.29 -1.98 -0.62
CA ILE A 133 4.62 -2.18 0.67
C ILE A 133 4.95 -3.55 1.26
N SER A 134 5.00 -4.58 0.43
CA SER A 134 5.23 -5.96 0.87
C SER A 134 6.70 -6.26 1.22
N GLN A 135 7.66 -5.60 0.58
CA GLN A 135 9.07 -6.02 0.61
C GLN A 135 10.03 -5.00 1.24
N SER A 136 9.59 -3.74 1.44
CA SER A 136 10.49 -2.69 1.94
C SER A 136 11.04 -2.99 3.33
N ARG A 137 12.33 -2.66 3.54
CA ARG A 137 13.01 -2.84 4.82
C ARG A 137 12.75 -1.72 5.84
N GLN A 138 11.97 -0.71 5.45
CA GLN A 138 11.63 0.47 6.25
C GLN A 138 10.19 0.91 5.95
N PRO A 139 9.51 1.64 6.87
CA PRO A 139 8.08 1.85 6.79
C PRO A 139 7.72 3.04 5.89
N LEU A 140 7.69 2.79 4.57
CA LEU A 140 7.52 3.83 3.54
C LEU A 140 6.23 4.67 3.66
N LEU A 141 5.15 4.08 4.18
CA LEU A 141 3.83 4.71 4.24
C LEU A 141 3.75 5.92 5.18
N HIS A 142 4.70 6.06 6.11
CA HIS A 142 4.79 7.25 6.97
C HIS A 142 5.18 8.52 6.21
N HIS A 143 5.80 8.37 5.03
CA HIS A 143 6.33 9.49 4.29
C HIS A 143 5.27 10.00 3.29
N LYS A 144 4.79 11.23 3.51
CA LYS A 144 3.78 11.87 2.64
C LYS A 144 4.11 11.83 1.14
N PRO A 145 5.38 12.01 0.70
CA PRO A 145 5.73 11.88 -0.73
C PRO A 145 5.56 10.49 -1.33
N VAL A 146 5.46 9.44 -0.50
CA VAL A 146 5.13 8.07 -0.94
C VAL A 146 3.63 7.81 -0.82
N LEU A 147 3.04 8.22 0.30
CA LEU A 147 1.62 7.98 0.58
C LEU A 147 0.70 8.75 -0.36
N THR A 148 0.98 10.03 -0.63
CA THR A 148 0.07 10.90 -1.40
C THR A 148 -0.12 10.39 -2.84
N PRO A 149 0.94 10.03 -3.60
CA PRO A 149 0.77 9.48 -4.94
C PRO A 149 0.11 8.10 -4.92
N LEU A 150 0.33 7.28 -3.88
CA LEU A 150 -0.40 6.03 -3.68
C LEU A 150 -1.91 6.27 -3.55
N LEU A 151 -2.33 7.17 -2.66
CA LEU A 151 -3.75 7.49 -2.45
C LEU A 151 -4.40 7.98 -3.75
N ARG A 152 -3.71 8.85 -4.49
CA ARG A 152 -4.17 9.33 -5.80
C ARG A 152 -4.29 8.19 -6.82
N LEU A 153 -3.32 7.28 -6.87
CA LEU A 153 -3.39 6.10 -7.74
C LEU A 153 -4.59 5.21 -7.39
N LEU A 154 -4.84 4.98 -6.10
CA LEU A 154 -6.00 4.22 -5.64
C LEU A 154 -7.31 4.89 -6.07
N SER A 155 -7.44 6.21 -5.94
CA SER A 155 -8.62 6.95 -6.41
C SER A 155 -8.83 6.82 -7.92
N LEU A 156 -7.74 6.78 -8.72
CA LEU A 156 -7.80 6.59 -10.17
C LEU A 156 -8.20 5.17 -10.59
N CYS A 157 -8.20 4.23 -9.65
CA CYS A 157 -8.58 2.82 -9.85
C CYS A 157 -9.93 2.49 -9.20
N ALA A 158 -10.71 3.49 -8.75
CA ALA A 158 -11.96 3.26 -8.03
C ALA A 158 -13.03 2.53 -8.86
N GLU A 159 -13.00 2.69 -10.19
CA GLU A 159 -13.91 2.05 -11.13
C GLU A 159 -13.09 1.25 -12.16
N PRO A 160 -12.65 0.02 -11.81
CA PRO A 160 -11.90 -0.80 -12.75
C PRO A 160 -12.82 -1.35 -13.85
N ALA A 161 -12.35 -1.28 -15.10
CA ALA A 161 -13.05 -1.83 -16.26
C ALA A 161 -12.58 -3.23 -16.64
N SER A 162 -11.35 -3.63 -16.25
CA SER A 162 -10.80 -4.97 -16.51
C SER A 162 -10.57 -5.80 -15.25
N PRO A 163 -10.75 -7.14 -15.32
CA PRO A 163 -10.48 -8.04 -14.20
C PRO A 163 -8.99 -8.06 -13.80
N LEU A 164 -8.11 -7.71 -14.73
CA LEU A 164 -6.69 -7.55 -14.44
C LEU A 164 -6.45 -6.37 -13.49
N LEU A 165 -7.11 -5.23 -13.72
CA LEU A 165 -7.01 -4.10 -12.80
C LEU A 165 -7.65 -4.42 -11.45
N GLU A 166 -8.83 -5.06 -11.44
CA GLU A 166 -9.50 -5.49 -10.20
C GLU A 166 -8.61 -6.34 -9.31
N SER A 167 -8.02 -7.41 -9.87
CA SER A 167 -7.19 -8.34 -9.11
C SER A 167 -5.94 -7.67 -8.50
N ASN A 168 -5.29 -6.77 -9.25
CA ASN A 168 -4.10 -6.05 -8.75
C ASN A 168 -4.47 -4.96 -7.73
N LEU A 169 -5.62 -4.30 -7.90
CA LEU A 169 -6.14 -3.35 -6.92
C LEU A 169 -6.47 -4.05 -5.60
N VAL A 170 -7.24 -5.13 -5.63
CA VAL A 170 -7.60 -5.89 -4.43
C VAL A 170 -6.37 -6.47 -3.74
N LEU A 171 -5.38 -6.94 -4.50
CA LEU A 171 -4.10 -7.39 -3.95
C LEU A 171 -3.39 -6.27 -3.17
N LEU A 172 -3.27 -5.09 -3.77
CA LEU A 172 -2.65 -3.94 -3.10
C LEU A 172 -3.43 -3.51 -1.85
N LEU A 173 -4.77 -3.46 -1.92
CA LEU A 173 -5.62 -3.14 -0.78
C LEU A 173 -5.44 -4.15 0.36
N ASN A 174 -5.32 -5.44 0.04
CA ASN A 174 -5.03 -6.47 1.02
C ASN A 174 -3.67 -6.25 1.71
N GLN A 175 -2.61 -5.93 0.96
CA GLN A 175 -1.29 -5.61 1.53
C GLN A 175 -1.31 -4.37 2.41
N LEU A 176 -2.12 -3.37 2.05
CA LEU A 176 -2.36 -2.20 2.90
C LEU A 176 -3.05 -2.60 4.21
N CYS A 177 -4.06 -3.47 4.16
CA CYS A 177 -4.70 -4.00 5.37
C CYS A 177 -3.71 -4.77 6.25
N VAL A 178 -2.80 -5.57 5.66
CA VAL A 178 -1.75 -6.28 6.40
C VAL A 178 -0.79 -5.30 7.06
N SER A 179 -0.41 -4.22 6.36
CA SER A 179 0.45 -3.17 6.90
C SER A 179 -0.22 -2.44 8.07
N VAL A 180 -1.49 -2.10 7.92
CA VAL A 180 -2.31 -1.50 8.98
C VAL A 180 -2.45 -2.44 10.18
N ALA A 181 -2.64 -3.75 9.96
CA ALA A 181 -2.75 -4.71 11.04
C ALA A 181 -1.43 -4.86 11.82
N ARG A 182 -0.29 -4.76 11.12
CA ARG A 182 1.04 -4.74 11.74
C ARG A 182 1.28 -3.45 12.52
N GLU A 183 0.84 -2.31 11.99
CA GLU A 183 1.05 -1.00 12.58
C GLU A 183 -0.24 -0.17 12.58
N PRO A 184 -1.09 -0.30 13.61
CA PRO A 184 -2.44 0.29 13.60
C PRO A 184 -2.47 1.82 13.50
N ALA A 185 -1.36 2.50 13.85
CA ALA A 185 -1.23 3.94 13.80
C ALA A 185 -1.29 4.51 12.38
N ILE A 186 -0.85 3.76 11.36
CA ILE A 186 -0.84 4.25 9.97
C ILE A 186 -2.24 4.32 9.36
N LEU A 187 -3.25 3.74 10.00
CA LEU A 187 -4.60 3.72 9.49
C LEU A 187 -5.19 5.14 9.35
N GLU A 188 -4.83 6.03 10.26
CA GLU A 188 -5.25 7.43 10.24
C GLU A 188 -4.81 8.15 8.94
N LEU A 189 -3.75 7.66 8.30
CA LEU A 189 -3.21 8.19 7.06
C LEU A 189 -4.08 7.90 5.83
N PHE A 190 -5.00 6.93 5.90
CA PHE A 190 -5.85 6.48 4.80
C PHE A 190 -7.27 7.07 4.82
N PHE A 191 -7.58 7.92 5.79
CA PHE A 191 -8.84 8.65 5.81
C PHE A 191 -8.76 9.86 4.88
N HIS A 192 -9.77 10.04 4.03
CA HIS A 192 -9.93 11.31 3.33
C HIS A 192 -10.21 12.43 4.36
N SER A 193 -9.54 13.58 4.21
CA SER A 193 -9.93 14.78 4.97
C SER A 193 -11.42 15.04 4.74
N PRO A 194 -12.22 15.28 5.79
CA PRO A 194 -13.63 15.61 5.62
C PRO A 194 -13.72 16.93 4.85
N THR A 195 -14.03 16.84 3.56
CA THR A 195 -14.46 18.01 2.78
C THR A 195 -15.90 18.30 3.17
N ASP A 196 -16.04 19.15 4.18
CA ASP A 196 -17.20 19.92 4.66
C ASP A 196 -18.60 19.28 4.85
N GLN A 197 -18.95 18.10 4.37
CA GLN A 197 -20.31 17.53 4.56
C GLN A 197 -20.36 16.00 4.64
N GLY A 198 -19.43 15.36 5.34
CA GLY A 198 -19.53 13.93 5.62
C GLY A 198 -18.49 13.39 6.59
N PRO A 199 -18.75 12.22 7.19
CA PRO A 199 -17.74 11.48 7.95
C PRO A 199 -16.53 11.16 7.04
N ALA A 200 -15.33 11.17 7.62
CA ALA A 200 -14.10 10.86 6.89
C ALA A 200 -14.15 9.41 6.39
N ASN A 201 -14.20 9.22 5.07
CA ASN A 201 -14.24 7.90 4.45
C ASN A 201 -12.83 7.30 4.35
N LEU A 202 -12.68 6.08 4.87
CA LEU A 202 -11.47 5.28 4.73
C LEU A 202 -11.39 4.72 3.31
N ILE A 203 -10.44 5.22 2.50
CA ILE A 203 -10.34 4.87 1.07
C ILE A 203 -10.24 3.37 0.83
N ILE A 204 -9.48 2.66 1.69
CA ILE A 204 -9.28 1.21 1.58
C ILE A 204 -10.63 0.48 1.69
N PHE A 205 -11.47 0.91 2.62
CA PHE A 205 -12.79 0.31 2.84
C PHE A 205 -13.72 0.59 1.68
N SER A 206 -13.81 1.85 1.24
CA SER A 206 -14.65 2.26 0.12
C SER A 206 -14.32 1.49 -1.17
N LEU A 207 -13.03 1.24 -1.41
CA LEU A 207 -12.58 0.49 -2.59
C LEU A 207 -12.78 -1.02 -2.45
N LEU A 208 -12.79 -1.60 -1.24
CA LEU A 208 -13.00 -3.03 -1.05
C LEU A 208 -14.47 -3.45 -1.17
N ILE A 209 -15.42 -2.59 -0.77
CA ILE A 209 -16.86 -2.92 -0.73
C ILE A 209 -17.38 -3.52 -2.04
N PRO A 210 -17.12 -2.96 -3.24
CA PRO A 210 -17.65 -3.51 -4.48
C PRO A 210 -17.26 -4.98 -4.72
N PHE A 211 -16.07 -5.39 -4.26
CA PHE A 211 -15.51 -6.71 -4.53
C PHE A 211 -15.96 -7.80 -3.56
N ILE A 212 -16.59 -7.48 -2.42
CA ILE A 212 -16.91 -8.48 -1.39
C ILE A 212 -17.92 -9.53 -1.86
N HIS A 213 -18.79 -9.15 -2.80
CA HIS A 213 -19.82 -10.00 -3.39
C HIS A 213 -19.34 -10.73 -4.64
N HIS A 214 -18.14 -10.43 -5.12
CA HIS A 214 -17.58 -11.13 -6.28
C HIS A 214 -17.25 -12.58 -5.89
N GLU A 215 -17.48 -13.49 -6.83
CA GLU A 215 -17.07 -14.89 -6.71
C GLU A 215 -15.57 -15.04 -7.09
N GLY A 216 -14.97 -16.16 -6.69
CA GLY A 216 -13.57 -16.47 -7.00
C GLY A 216 -12.54 -15.81 -6.08
N VAL A 217 -11.27 -15.85 -6.51
CA VAL A 217 -10.11 -15.48 -5.69
C VAL A 217 -10.10 -14.00 -5.31
N THR A 218 -10.47 -13.10 -6.23
CA THR A 218 -10.51 -11.66 -5.98
C THR A 218 -11.51 -11.31 -4.88
N GLY A 219 -12.73 -11.83 -4.97
CA GLY A 219 -13.74 -11.60 -3.93
C GLY A 219 -13.36 -12.22 -2.59
N GLN A 220 -12.71 -13.40 -2.60
CA GLN A 220 -12.20 -13.99 -1.36
C GLN A 220 -11.14 -13.10 -0.71
N GLN A 221 -10.19 -12.61 -1.49
CA GLN A 221 -9.13 -11.72 -0.99
C GLN A 221 -9.69 -10.39 -0.47
N ALA A 222 -10.74 -9.85 -1.11
CA ALA A 222 -11.43 -8.66 -0.62
C ALA A 222 -12.12 -8.91 0.72
N ARG A 223 -12.79 -10.06 0.88
CA ARG A 223 -13.38 -10.49 2.14
C ARG A 223 -12.33 -10.68 3.23
N ASP A 224 -11.20 -11.32 2.93
CA ASP A 224 -10.10 -11.51 3.87
C ASP A 224 -9.48 -10.17 4.32
N ALA A 225 -9.28 -9.24 3.38
CA ALA A 225 -8.79 -7.89 3.67
C ALA A 225 -9.75 -7.10 4.57
N LEU A 226 -11.06 -7.21 4.31
CA LEU A 226 -12.09 -6.57 5.10
C LEU A 226 -12.19 -7.17 6.50
N LEU A 227 -12.13 -8.50 6.62
CA LEU A 227 -12.12 -9.21 7.89
C LEU A 227 -10.91 -8.79 8.75
N LEU A 228 -9.75 -8.59 8.12
CA LEU A 228 -8.57 -8.10 8.82
C LEU A 228 -8.80 -6.70 9.40
N LEU A 229 -9.35 -5.76 8.61
CA LEU A 229 -9.71 -4.42 9.12
C LEU A 229 -10.75 -4.47 10.24
N MET A 230 -11.76 -5.34 10.11
CA MET A 230 -12.78 -5.52 11.16
C MET A 230 -12.18 -6.08 12.44
N ALA A 231 -11.27 -7.05 12.36
CA ALA A 231 -10.57 -7.58 13.53
C ALA A 231 -9.79 -6.47 14.27
N MET A 232 -9.19 -5.52 13.53
CA MET A 232 -8.50 -4.38 14.13
C MET A 232 -9.41 -3.41 14.88
N SER A 233 -10.70 -3.35 14.53
CA SER A 233 -11.67 -2.47 15.21
C SER A 233 -11.92 -2.84 16.67
N ALA A 234 -11.68 -4.09 17.05
CA ALA A 234 -11.75 -4.49 18.46
C ALA A 234 -10.68 -3.78 19.32
N CYS A 235 -9.58 -3.36 18.72
CA CYS A 235 -8.42 -2.79 19.41
C CYS A 235 -8.18 -1.30 19.10
N ASN A 236 -8.92 -0.72 18.15
CA ASN A 236 -8.72 0.66 17.72
C ASN A 236 -10.06 1.39 17.52
N HIS A 237 -10.35 2.32 18.42
CA HIS A 237 -11.61 3.07 18.46
C HIS A 237 -11.88 3.91 17.21
N THR A 238 -10.84 4.39 16.51
CA THR A 238 -11.01 5.16 15.27
C THR A 238 -11.65 4.29 14.18
N VAL A 239 -11.23 3.02 14.09
CA VAL A 239 -11.77 2.04 13.13
C VAL A 239 -13.15 1.56 13.56
N ALA A 240 -13.32 1.30 14.86
CA ALA A 240 -14.61 0.90 15.41
C ALA A 240 -15.69 1.96 15.16
N LYS A 241 -15.35 3.23 15.43
CA LYS A 241 -16.23 4.37 15.18
C LYS A 241 -16.51 4.52 13.69
N TYR A 242 -15.47 4.46 12.85
CA TYR A 242 -15.66 4.51 11.40
C TYR A 242 -16.58 3.40 10.88
N ILE A 243 -16.35 2.14 11.28
CA ILE A 243 -17.16 1.00 10.85
C ILE A 243 -18.61 1.16 11.33
N THR A 244 -18.82 1.60 12.57
CA THR A 244 -20.16 1.77 13.14
C THR A 244 -20.92 2.92 12.47
N ASP A 245 -20.24 4.03 12.16
CA ASP A 245 -20.87 5.24 11.62
C ASP A 245 -21.05 5.18 10.09
N ASN A 246 -20.22 4.42 9.37
CA ASN A 246 -20.16 4.44 7.89
C ASN A 246 -20.50 3.12 7.21
N SER A 247 -20.64 2.04 7.98
CA SER A 247 -20.98 0.74 7.40
C SER A 247 -22.39 0.34 7.78
N TYR A 248 -23.22 0.05 6.78
CA TYR A 248 -24.51 -0.61 6.97
C TYR A 248 -24.39 -2.07 7.47
N PHE A 249 -23.19 -2.52 7.88
CA PHE A 249 -22.95 -3.89 8.39
C PHE A 249 -23.65 -4.15 9.73
N CYS A 250 -23.96 -3.11 10.50
CA CYS A 250 -24.74 -3.23 11.72
C CYS A 250 -25.72 -2.05 11.79
N PRO A 251 -27.01 -2.23 11.46
CA PRO A 251 -28.01 -1.27 11.91
C PRO A 251 -28.03 -1.40 13.42
N VAL A 252 -27.24 -0.57 14.10
CA VAL A 252 -27.33 -0.42 15.54
C VAL A 252 -28.75 0.05 15.78
N ARG A 253 -29.62 -0.88 16.15
CA ARG A 253 -30.85 -0.54 16.86
C ARG A 253 -30.37 0.15 18.11
N ASP A 254 -30.26 1.47 18.05
CA ASP A 254 -30.23 2.30 19.24
C ASP A 254 -31.36 1.78 20.11
N ARG A 255 -30.99 1.05 21.16
CA ARG A 255 -31.92 0.80 22.27
C ARG A 255 -32.13 2.17 22.87
N GLN A 256 -33.18 2.86 22.41
CA GLN A 256 -33.75 3.99 23.12
C GLN A 256 -33.82 3.60 24.60
N PRO A 257 -33.30 4.43 25.53
CA PRO A 257 -33.56 4.21 26.92
C PRO A 257 -35.08 4.30 27.07
N ARG A 258 -35.71 3.20 27.53
CA ARG A 258 -37.14 3.16 27.84
C ARG A 258 -37.44 4.31 28.81
N ARG A 259 -37.93 5.44 28.29
CA ARG A 259 -38.62 6.45 29.08
C ARG A 259 -39.99 5.88 29.41
N GLY A 260 -40.27 5.75 30.69
CA GLY A 260 -41.64 5.67 31.18
C GLY A 260 -41.90 4.49 32.11
N GLU A 261 -41.52 4.64 33.37
CA GLU A 261 -42.35 4.20 34.50
C GLU A 261 -41.91 4.98 35.76
N GLY A 262 -42.08 6.30 35.69
CA GLY A 262 -42.09 7.17 36.86
C GLY A 262 -43.55 7.47 37.21
N SER A 263 -44.20 6.54 37.93
CA SER A 263 -45.50 6.81 38.54
C SER A 263 -45.31 7.75 39.72
N CYS A 264 -45.49 9.05 39.47
CA CYS A 264 -45.71 10.02 40.52
C CYS A 264 -46.66 11.11 40.01
N ARG A 265 -47.96 10.92 40.21
CA ARG A 265 -48.91 12.04 40.29
C ARG A 265 -49.83 11.86 41.49
N ARG A 266 -49.63 12.77 42.44
CA ARG A 266 -50.60 13.18 43.45
C ARG A 266 -51.78 13.87 42.76
N GLY A 267 -52.97 13.63 43.29
CA GLY A 267 -54.19 14.41 43.11
C GLY A 267 -55.24 13.74 43.99
N ALA A 268 -55.43 14.15 45.23
CA ALA A 268 -56.17 15.32 45.71
C ALA A 268 -57.36 14.77 46.53
N LEU A 269 -57.63 15.43 47.66
CA LEU A 269 -58.55 15.02 48.69
C LEU A 269 -60.02 15.18 48.26
N SER A 270 -60.89 14.33 48.79
CA SER A 270 -62.13 14.77 49.43
C SER A 270 -62.65 13.67 50.37
N ARG A 271 -62.63 14.00 51.67
CA ARG A 271 -63.33 13.29 52.75
C ARG A 271 -64.75 13.84 52.86
N GLN A 272 -65.62 12.95 53.36
CA GLN A 272 -67.03 13.11 53.79
C GLN A 272 -68.08 13.08 52.70
#